data_AF-A0A847XZ50-F1
#
_entry.id   AF-A0A847XZ50-F1
#
_cell.length_a   1.000
_cell.length_b   1.000
_cell.length_c   1.000
_cell.angle_alpha   90.00
_cell.angle_beta   90.00
_cell.angle_gamma   90.00
#
_symmetry.space_group_name_H-M   'P 1'
#
loop_
_entity.id
_entity.type
_entity.pdbx_description
1 polymer ?
#
loop_
_entity_poly.entity_id
_entity_poly.type
_entity_poly.pdbx_seq_one_letter_code
_entity_poly.pdbx_strand_id
1 'polypeptide(L)'
;YKPGTRMVVVGDVGEVENLVEICRGADALVIESTYLEEEAAMAQQFSHMTAKKSADLAARAGVRALYLTHLSRRYREKDVIAEAQSVFPAAVVARDFDVFQVKHSD
;
A
#
# COMPACT_ATOMS: atom_id res chain seq x y z
N TYR A 1 -28.89 7.90 4.79
CA TYR A 1 -27.84 8.13 3.79
C TYR A 1 -26.72 7.13 4.05
N LYS A 2 -26.30 6.35 3.05
CA LYS A 2 -25.13 5.46 3.18
C LYS A 2 -23.90 6.22 2.68
N PRO A 3 -22.74 6.14 3.36
CA PRO A 3 -21.48 6.68 2.84
C PRO A 3 -21.17 6.09 1.45
N GLY A 4 -20.55 6.90 0.59
CA GLY A 4 -20.07 6.43 -0.72
C GLY A 4 -18.77 5.65 -0.61
N THR A 5 -18.44 4.88 -1.67
CA THR A 5 -17.16 4.18 -1.79
C THR A 5 -16.00 5.17 -1.78
N ARG A 6 -14.96 4.90 -0.98
CA ARG A 6 -13.75 5.74 -0.90
C ARG A 6 -12.51 4.95 -1.32
N MET A 7 -11.82 5.43 -2.34
CA MET A 7 -10.51 4.92 -2.76
C MET A 7 -9.47 6.04 -2.61
N VAL A 8 -8.31 5.69 -2.07
CA VAL A 8 -7.16 6.61 -1.94
C VAL A 8 -6.05 6.11 -2.84
N VAL A 9 -5.47 7.03 -3.61
CA VAL A 9 -4.31 6.76 -4.46
C VAL A 9 -3.20 7.69 -4.03
N VAL A 10 -2.08 7.11 -3.61
CA VAL A 10 -0.88 7.82 -3.20
C VAL A 10 0.20 7.50 -4.23
N GLY A 11 0.84 8.54 -4.76
CA GLY A 11 2.01 8.39 -5.62
C GLY A 11 3.27 8.10 -4.81
N ASP A 12 4.41 8.54 -5.31
CA ASP A 12 5.68 8.38 -4.60
C ASP A 12 5.69 9.19 -3.29
N VAL A 13 6.13 8.57 -2.20
CA VAL A 13 6.10 9.12 -0.84
C VAL A 13 7.18 8.50 0.04
N GLY A 14 7.81 9.31 0.89
CA GLY A 14 8.82 8.85 1.87
C GLY A 14 8.39 8.93 3.34
N GLU A 15 7.35 9.71 3.64
CA GLU A 15 6.81 9.94 4.99
C GLU A 15 5.29 9.79 4.99
N VAL A 16 4.73 9.11 5.99
CA VAL A 16 3.34 8.63 5.95
C VAL A 16 2.53 8.95 7.21
N GLU A 17 3.09 9.72 8.14
CA GLU A 17 2.49 10.05 9.43
C GLU A 17 1.14 10.75 9.26
N ASN A 18 1.03 11.67 8.31
CA ASN A 18 -0.21 12.39 7.99
C ASN A 18 -1.18 11.56 7.13
N LEU A 19 -0.70 10.50 6.46
CA LEU A 19 -1.53 9.69 5.57
C LEU A 19 -2.50 8.76 6.33
N VAL A 20 -2.21 8.42 7.58
CA VAL A 20 -3.09 7.54 8.38
C VAL A 20 -4.50 8.12 8.49
N GLU A 21 -4.61 9.42 8.79
CA GLU A 21 -5.90 10.10 8.91
C GLU A 21 -6.60 10.23 7.56
N ILE A 22 -5.85 10.52 6.50
CA ILE A 22 -6.37 10.66 5.14
C ILE A 22 -6.95 9.32 4.64
N CYS A 23 -6.23 8.23 4.91
CA CYS A 23 -6.61 6.88 4.49
C CYS A 23 -7.67 6.23 5.40
N ARG A 24 -8.03 6.87 6.53
CA ARG A 24 -8.85 6.25 7.56
C ARG A 24 -10.18 5.71 6.99
N GLY A 25 -10.36 4.39 7.13
CA GLY A 25 -11.55 3.68 6.72
C GLY A 25 -11.82 3.68 5.21
N ALA A 26 -10.80 3.89 4.37
CA ALA A 26 -10.96 3.78 2.93
C ALA A 26 -11.25 2.33 2.51
N ASP A 27 -12.07 2.16 1.47
CA ASP A 27 -12.37 0.85 0.91
C ASP A 27 -11.18 0.29 0.13
N ALA A 28 -10.29 1.15 -0.38
CA ALA A 28 -9.05 0.77 -1.03
C ALA A 28 -7.96 1.83 -0.87
N LEU A 29 -6.71 1.37 -0.74
CA LEU A 29 -5.50 2.18 -0.83
C LEU A 29 -4.60 1.64 -1.95
N VAL A 30 -4.22 2.50 -2.89
CA VAL A 30 -3.16 2.25 -3.86
C VAL A 30 -1.95 3.08 -3.44
N ILE A 31 -0.79 2.45 -3.24
CA ILE A 31 0.43 3.13 -2.78
C ILE A 31 1.69 2.42 -3.29
N GLU A 32 2.78 3.16 -3.38
CA GLU A 32 4.08 2.62 -3.75
C GLU A 32 4.62 1.57 -2.76
N SER A 33 5.54 0.74 -3.24
CA SER A 33 6.28 -0.29 -2.50
C SER A 33 7.64 -0.51 -3.15
N THR A 34 8.37 0.58 -3.34
CA THR A 34 9.59 0.60 -4.15
C THR A 34 10.66 -0.36 -3.59
N TYR A 35 10.77 -0.44 -2.26
CA TYR A 35 11.78 -1.23 -1.56
C TYR A 35 11.19 -2.34 -0.68
N LEU A 36 12.04 -3.28 -0.26
CA LEU A 36 11.77 -4.17 0.87
C LEU A 36 12.34 -3.59 2.17
N GLU A 37 11.90 -4.10 3.31
CA GLU A 37 12.34 -3.63 4.63
C GLU A 37 13.85 -3.82 4.85
N GLU A 38 14.46 -4.83 4.23
CA GLU A 38 15.92 -5.02 4.25
C GLU A 38 16.70 -3.82 3.68
N GLU A 39 16.08 -3.03 2.79
CA GLU A 39 16.64 -1.81 2.22
C GLU A 39 15.97 -0.53 2.78
N ALA A 40 15.43 -0.56 4.00
CA ALA A 40 14.73 0.60 4.60
C ALA A 40 15.56 1.90 4.64
N ALA A 41 16.89 1.79 4.80
CA ALA A 41 17.79 2.93 4.74
C ALA A 41 17.86 3.55 3.32
N MET A 42 17.83 2.71 2.28
CA MET A 42 17.77 3.17 0.88
C MET A 42 16.43 3.81 0.58
N ALA A 43 15.33 3.22 1.06
CA ALA A 43 13.99 3.79 0.95
C ALA A 43 13.94 5.20 1.55
N GLN A 44 14.49 5.38 2.77
CA GLN A 44 14.58 6.68 3.39
C GLN A 44 15.47 7.66 2.61
N GLN A 45 16.63 7.22 2.13
CA GLN A 45 17.55 8.06 1.38
C GLN A 45 16.95 8.60 0.08
N PHE A 46 16.13 7.79 -0.60
CA PHE A 46 15.48 8.16 -1.86
C PHE A 46 14.02 8.60 -1.70
N SER A 47 13.55 8.82 -0.47
CA SER A 47 12.19 9.27 -0.15
C SER A 47 11.09 8.37 -0.75
N HIS A 48 11.24 7.06 -0.55
CA HIS A 48 10.32 6.02 -0.98
C HIS A 48 9.89 5.11 0.17
N MET A 49 8.93 4.24 -0.11
CA MET A 49 8.38 3.28 0.84
C MET A 49 9.01 1.89 0.73
N THR A 50 8.96 1.17 1.85
CA THR A 50 9.09 -0.28 1.88
C THR A 50 7.71 -0.93 1.80
N ALA A 51 7.61 -2.16 1.27
CA ALA A 51 6.35 -2.89 1.23
C ALA A 51 5.75 -3.05 2.65
N LYS A 52 6.60 -3.33 3.65
CA LYS A 52 6.21 -3.35 5.06
C LYS A 52 5.60 -2.03 5.54
N LYS A 53 6.26 -0.88 5.28
CA LYS A 53 5.74 0.43 5.72
C LYS A 53 4.40 0.78 5.07
N SER A 54 4.23 0.47 3.79
CA SER A 54 2.95 0.66 3.09
C SER A 54 1.84 -0.23 3.68
N ALA A 55 2.17 -1.46 4.05
CA ALA A 55 1.25 -2.37 4.75
C ALA A 55 0.90 -1.89 6.17
N ASP A 56 1.88 -1.37 6.92
CA ASP A 56 1.66 -0.79 8.26
C ASP A 56 0.73 0.43 8.20
N LEU A 57 0.90 1.30 7.20
CA LEU A 57 -0.02 2.42 6.96
C LEU A 57 -1.45 1.92 6.72
N ALA A 58 -1.62 0.93 5.84
CA ALA A 58 -2.92 0.34 5.52
C ALA A 58 -3.59 -0.24 6.76
N ALA A 59 -2.85 -1.01 7.56
CA ALA A 59 -3.33 -1.60 8.81
C ALA A 59 -3.75 -0.53 9.82
N ARG A 60 -2.92 0.49 10.04
CA ARG A 60 -3.20 1.61 10.97
C ARG A 60 -4.38 2.46 10.54
N ALA A 61 -4.54 2.68 9.24
CA ALA A 61 -5.66 3.43 8.68
C ALA A 61 -6.96 2.60 8.65
N GLY A 62 -6.88 1.29 8.85
CA GLY A 62 -8.04 0.40 8.78
C GLY A 62 -8.67 0.37 7.39
N VAL A 63 -7.84 0.41 6.34
CA VAL A 63 -8.34 0.26 4.96
C VAL A 63 -8.76 -1.19 4.71
N ARG A 64 -9.69 -1.40 3.78
CA ARG A 64 -10.20 -2.75 3.47
C ARG A 64 -9.33 -3.51 2.48
N ALA A 65 -8.76 -2.81 1.51
CA ALA A 65 -7.88 -3.40 0.49
C ALA A 65 -6.62 -2.53 0.30
N LEU A 66 -5.49 -3.20 0.06
CA LEU A 66 -4.20 -2.57 -0.22
C LEU A 66 -3.66 -3.09 -1.56
N TYR A 67 -3.43 -2.16 -2.49
CA TYR A 67 -2.85 -2.43 -3.81
C TYR A 67 -1.48 -1.77 -3.89
N LEU A 68 -0.44 -2.60 -3.98
CA LEU A 68 0.94 -2.18 -4.05
C LEU A 68 1.35 -1.97 -5.50
N THR A 69 1.97 -0.83 -5.78
CA THR A 69 2.49 -0.46 -7.10
C THR A 69 3.92 0.11 -6.99
N HIS A 70 4.48 0.54 -8.11
CA HIS A 70 5.78 1.20 -8.19
C HIS A 70 6.91 0.35 -7.56
N LEU A 71 6.99 -0.91 -7.96
CA LEU A 71 8.00 -1.85 -7.44
C LEU A 71 9.35 -1.62 -8.14
N SER A 72 10.44 -1.69 -7.37
CA SER A 72 11.77 -1.83 -7.94
C SER A 72 11.92 -3.18 -8.64
N ARG A 73 12.52 -3.16 -9.84
CA ARG A 73 12.83 -4.38 -10.62
C ARG A 73 13.85 -5.31 -9.95
N ARG A 74 14.45 -4.89 -8.82
CA ARG A 74 15.42 -5.68 -8.04
C ARG A 74 14.77 -6.89 -7.36
N TYR A 75 13.50 -6.76 -6.97
CA TYR A 75 12.82 -7.77 -6.16
C TYR A 75 11.89 -8.62 -7.01
N ARG A 76 11.67 -9.85 -6.54
CA ARG A 76 10.61 -10.70 -7.09
C ARG A 76 9.30 -10.30 -6.42
N GLU A 77 8.23 -10.26 -7.20
CA GLU A 77 6.88 -9.97 -6.70
C GLU A 77 6.51 -10.81 -5.47
N LYS A 78 6.89 -12.09 -5.47
CA LYS A 78 6.63 -13.02 -4.35
C LYS A 78 7.23 -12.57 -3.01
N ASP A 79 8.35 -11.86 -3.05
CA ASP A 79 9.05 -11.41 -1.84
C ASP A 79 8.38 -10.13 -1.32
N VAL A 80 7.99 -9.22 -2.23
CA VAL A 80 7.20 -8.01 -1.93
C VAL A 80 5.85 -8.36 -1.30
N ILE A 81 5.11 -9.28 -1.91
CA ILE A 81 3.78 -9.66 -1.41
C ILE A 81 3.89 -10.41 -0.07
N ALA A 82 4.90 -11.26 0.13
CA ALA A 82 5.11 -11.96 1.39
C ALA A 82 5.42 -10.98 2.54
N GLU A 83 6.25 -9.97 2.30
CA GLU A 83 6.53 -8.93 3.28
C GLU A 83 5.27 -8.14 3.63
N ALA A 84 4.55 -7.65 2.62
CA ALA A 84 3.32 -6.89 2.84
C ALA A 84 2.24 -7.69 3.58
N GLN A 85 2.02 -8.95 3.18
CA GLN A 85 1.00 -9.82 3.78
C GLN A 85 1.35 -10.28 5.20
N SER A 86 2.63 -10.21 5.61
CA SER A 86 3.02 -10.42 7.00
C SER A 86 2.43 -9.38 7.96
N VAL A 87 2.07 -8.20 7.44
CA VAL A 87 1.46 -7.08 8.18
C VAL A 87 -0.02 -6.91 7.82
N PHE A 88 -0.34 -6.95 6.53
CA PHE A 88 -1.68 -6.72 6.00
C PHE A 88 -2.09 -7.87 5.07
N PRO A 89 -2.76 -8.92 5.58
CA PRO A 89 -3.05 -10.15 4.82
C PRO A 89 -3.83 -9.95 3.51
N ALA A 90 -4.61 -8.87 3.40
CA ALA A 90 -5.40 -8.55 2.20
C ALA A 90 -4.62 -7.71 1.16
N ALA A 91 -3.29 -7.59 1.30
CA ALA A 91 -2.46 -6.90 0.33
C ALA A 91 -2.40 -7.66 -1.00
N VAL A 92 -2.27 -6.92 -2.09
CA VAL A 92 -2.10 -7.42 -3.47
C VAL A 92 -1.03 -6.57 -4.15
N VAL A 93 -0.13 -7.19 -4.91
CA VAL A 93 0.73 -6.44 -5.85
C VAL A 93 -0.03 -6.29 -7.15
N ALA A 94 -0.25 -5.05 -7.57
CA ALA A 94 -0.88 -4.74 -8.85
C ALA A 94 0.12 -4.96 -10.01
N ARG A 95 -0.38 -5.53 -11.10
CA ARG A 95 0.38 -5.77 -12.33
C ARG A 95 -0.18 -4.94 -13.47
N ASP A 96 0.65 -4.77 -14.51
CA ASP A 96 0.21 -4.14 -15.74
C ASP A 96 -1.07 -4.82 -16.26
N PHE A 97 -2.08 -3.99 -16.54
CA PHE A 97 -3.42 -4.38 -17.00
C PHE A 97 -4.33 -5.10 -15.99
N ASP A 98 -3.96 -5.18 -14.71
CA ASP A 98 -4.89 -5.67 -13.68
C ASP A 98 -6.10 -4.74 -13.55
N VAL A 99 -7.26 -5.33 -13.24
CA VAL A 99 -8.52 -4.63 -13.01
C VAL A 99 -9.06 -4.99 -11.63
N PHE A 100 -9.26 -3.97 -10.79
CA PHE A 100 -9.82 -4.12 -9.45
C PHE A 100 -11.17 -3.40 -9.36
N GLN A 101 -12.14 -4.04 -8.72
CA GLN A 101 -13.42 -3.42 -8.40
C GLN A 101 -13.46 -3.04 -6.92
N VAL A 102 -13.51 -1.74 -6.63
CA VAL A 102 -13.66 -1.24 -5.25
C VAL A 102 -15.14 -1.06 -4.93
N LYS A 103 -15.59 -1.69 -3.85
CA LYS A 103 -16.97 -1.59 -3.36
C LYS A 103 -16.96 -1.16 -1.91
N HIS A 104 -17.90 -0.28 -1.54
CA HIS A 104 -18.21 -0.07 -0.14
C HIS A 104 -18.81 -1.36 0.43
N SER A 105 -18.35 -1.78 1.60
CA SER A 105 -18.98 -2.91 2.29
C SER A 105 -20.18 -2.40 3.07
N ASP A 106 -21.34 -3.02 2.86
CA ASP A 106 -22.59 -2.74 3.60
C ASP A 106 -22.47 -2.98 5.11
#